data_AF-A0A1J8R553-F1
#
_entry.id   AF-A0A1J8R553-F1
#
_cell.length_a   1.000
_cell.length_b   1.000
_cell.length_c   1.000
_cell.angle_alpha   90.00
_cell.angle_beta   90.00
_cell.angle_gamma   90.00
#
_symmetry.space_group_name_H-M   'P 1'
#
loop_
_entity.id
_entity.type
_entity.pdbx_description
1 polymer ?
#
loop_
_entity_poly.entity_id
_entity_poly.type
_entity_poly.pdbx_seq_one_letter_code
_entity_poly.pdbx_strand_id
1 'polypeptide(L)'
;MSSSVTEQPPTTDLITLSRHVLHDQLRLGAAATGDLTLLLIAIQVTSKFIATNVRKARLINLVGLAGETNVQGEEQKKLDVLSNDIMVNALRASGKTAVLVSEELDNAIIIEEPNKGKYCVVFDPLDGSSNIDAGVNIGTIFGIYAVRPDSKGTIEDVLRPGNEMVAAGYTMYGSSANLVLSTGSGVNGYTLDASLGEFILTHPDIKIPPRGKIYSFNEGNSMYFYPPVVNYLNSIKYPKTGSPYSARYIGSMVADVHRTMLYGGIFGYPDDKKSKSGKLRLLYEAFPMAFLTEQAGGIATTGTKRILDIVPTSIHERCSVFLGSREDVQDLMKFYERGIRELALRDEWDHGHRRTGSYGAGSGLFGLGLNLVHTNSPTPQNDSHDPLASPPFPDFSAHLDLWTNLAFESDEPLARNKGKRKSLDESEEDSTDSPLGHPHDSHENVVHPPSAPQSDVHGQHFDLNAILAGFGIDPFLAQHAPPAPTENLPPAPSLAQLLALHTAQGGTYSVPPPPPVVHAQSASQHSAKRARTAKSSGFTETPDAASPLSTEGDQTEHYINPLSAAEDKRRRNTAA
;
A
#
# COMPACT_ATOMS: atom_id res chain seq x y z
N MET A 1 9.07 32.43 25.89
CA MET A 1 8.30 33.18 24.88
C MET A 1 7.34 32.20 24.24
N SER A 2 6.04 32.46 24.33
CA SER A 2 5.02 31.59 23.70
C SER A 2 4.92 31.94 22.22
N SER A 3 5.17 30.98 21.33
CA SER A 3 4.88 31.14 19.91
C SER A 3 3.41 30.87 19.67
N SER A 4 2.63 31.92 19.44
CA SER A 4 1.23 31.81 19.01
C SER A 4 1.18 31.03 17.70
N VAL A 5 0.61 29.82 17.75
CA VAL A 5 0.24 29.07 16.53
C VAL A 5 -0.95 29.81 15.92
N THR A 6 -0.67 30.68 14.94
CA THR A 6 -1.72 31.22 14.09
C THR A 6 -2.29 30.09 13.26
N GLU A 7 -3.52 29.67 13.55
CA GLU A 7 -4.29 28.78 12.70
C GLU A 7 -4.40 29.43 11.31
N GLN A 8 -3.73 28.84 10.32
CA GLN A 8 -3.94 29.24 8.94
C GLN A 8 -5.31 28.73 8.49
N PRO A 9 -6.11 29.54 7.76
CA PRO A 9 -7.36 29.05 7.20
C PRO A 9 -7.09 27.87 6.25
N PRO A 10 -8.01 26.88 6.17
CA PRO A 10 -7.82 25.74 5.29
C PRO A 10 -7.66 26.19 3.84
N THR A 11 -6.69 25.61 3.13
CA THR A 11 -6.47 25.91 1.71
C THR A 11 -7.70 25.54 0.88
N THR A 12 -8.18 26.50 0.08
CA THR A 12 -9.29 26.29 -0.85
C THR A 12 -8.82 25.74 -2.20
N ASP A 13 -7.52 25.80 -2.50
CA ASP A 13 -6.94 25.29 -3.73
C ASP A 13 -6.46 23.84 -3.56
N LEU A 14 -7.39 22.89 -3.69
CA LEU A 14 -7.08 21.46 -3.62
C LEU A 14 -6.60 20.90 -4.96
N ILE A 15 -5.40 20.31 -4.96
CA ILE A 15 -4.85 19.59 -6.11
C ILE A 15 -5.24 18.12 -5.99
N THR A 16 -6.33 17.72 -6.65
CA THR A 16 -6.72 16.30 -6.76
C THR A 16 -5.83 15.55 -7.75
N LEU A 17 -5.73 14.23 -7.63
CA LEU A 17 -5.05 13.36 -8.61
C LEU A 17 -5.58 13.62 -10.03
N SER A 18 -6.91 13.62 -10.21
CA SER A 18 -7.57 13.94 -11.48
C SER A 18 -7.10 15.29 -12.06
N ARG A 19 -7.08 16.35 -11.24
CA ARG A 19 -6.60 17.68 -11.66
C ARG A 19 -5.13 17.68 -12.03
N HIS A 20 -4.30 16.97 -11.28
CA HIS A 20 -2.85 16.92 -11.53
C HIS A 20 -2.52 16.20 -12.84
N VAL A 21 -3.13 15.03 -13.09
CA VAL A 21 -2.94 14.27 -14.33
C VAL A 21 -3.49 15.02 -15.54
N LEU A 22 -4.64 15.68 -15.42
CA LEU A 22 -5.19 16.54 -16.49
C LEU A 22 -4.28 17.74 -16.79
N HIS A 23 -3.69 18.37 -15.77
CA HIS A 23 -2.73 19.46 -15.97
C HIS A 23 -1.45 18.98 -16.69
N ASP A 24 -0.95 17.79 -16.36
CA ASP A 24 0.19 17.19 -17.06
C ASP A 24 -0.15 16.80 -18.50
N GLN A 25 -1.35 16.28 -18.77
CA GLN A 25 -1.83 16.04 -20.13
C GLN A 25 -1.84 17.35 -20.95
N LEU A 26 -2.38 18.44 -20.39
CA LEU A 26 -2.40 19.75 -21.05
C LEU A 26 -0.98 20.29 -21.33
N ARG A 27 -0.04 20.09 -20.39
CA ARG A 27 1.38 20.45 -20.53
C ARG A 27 2.09 19.69 -21.66
N LEU A 28 1.71 18.44 -21.91
CA LEU A 28 2.25 17.61 -23.00
C LEU A 28 1.57 17.86 -24.36
N GLY A 29 0.40 18.52 -24.37
CA GLY A 29 -0.30 18.94 -25.59
C GLY A 29 -0.71 17.77 -26.48
N ALA A 30 -0.57 17.93 -27.80
CA ALA A 30 -1.06 16.98 -28.81
C ALA A 30 -0.44 15.57 -28.72
N ALA A 31 0.67 15.39 -28.00
CA ALA A 31 1.26 14.07 -27.76
C ALA A 31 0.45 13.22 -26.76
N ALA A 32 -0.40 13.83 -25.92
CA ALA A 32 -1.15 13.17 -24.88
C ALA A 32 -2.66 13.13 -25.22
N THR A 33 -3.12 12.02 -25.81
CA THR A 33 -4.53 11.82 -26.24
C THR A 33 -5.56 11.76 -25.09
N GLY A 34 -5.10 11.70 -23.84
CA GLY A 34 -5.95 11.51 -22.66
C GLY A 34 -6.34 10.06 -22.36
N ASP A 35 -5.92 9.10 -23.18
CA ASP A 35 -6.19 7.67 -22.94
C ASP A 35 -5.57 7.19 -21.62
N LEU A 36 -4.34 7.63 -21.29
CA LEU A 36 -3.69 7.32 -20.02
C LEU A 36 -4.41 7.99 -18.82
N THR A 37 -4.89 9.23 -19.00
CA THR A 37 -5.64 9.96 -17.96
C THR A 37 -6.90 9.20 -17.56
N LEU A 38 -7.66 8.71 -18.54
CA LEU A 38 -8.86 7.91 -18.28
C LEU A 38 -8.54 6.58 -17.60
N LEU A 39 -7.42 5.94 -17.96
CA LEU A 39 -6.95 4.72 -17.29
C LEU A 39 -6.52 4.98 -15.83
N LEU A 40 -5.81 6.07 -15.57
CA LEU A 40 -5.40 6.46 -14.20
C LEU A 40 -6.62 6.83 -13.33
N ILE A 41 -7.65 7.47 -13.90
CA ILE A 41 -8.92 7.72 -13.20
C ILE A 41 -9.63 6.40 -12.88
N ALA A 42 -9.62 5.40 -13.77
CA ALA A 42 -10.17 4.08 -13.46
C ALA A 42 -9.42 3.41 -12.29
N ILE A 43 -8.09 3.49 -12.25
CA ILE A 43 -7.25 2.99 -11.14
C ILE A 43 -7.48 3.79 -9.84
N GLN A 44 -7.78 5.08 -9.93
CA GLN A 44 -8.21 5.88 -8.78
C GLN A 44 -9.53 5.35 -8.22
N VAL A 45 -10.50 5.00 -9.08
CA VAL A 45 -11.79 4.43 -8.65
C VAL A 45 -11.63 3.06 -8.00
N THR A 46 -10.83 2.15 -8.57
CA THR A 46 -10.56 0.84 -7.95
C THR A 46 -9.94 1.00 -6.57
N SER A 47 -8.95 1.88 -6.44
CA SER A 47 -8.29 2.21 -5.17
C SER A 47 -9.27 2.73 -4.11
N LYS A 48 -10.24 3.59 -4.50
CA LYS A 48 -11.30 4.07 -3.58
C LYS A 48 -12.24 2.94 -3.15
N PHE A 49 -12.60 2.04 -4.06
CA PHE A 49 -13.52 0.94 -3.79
C PHE A 49 -12.86 -0.13 -2.89
N ILE A 50 -11.64 -0.56 -3.20
CA ILE A 50 -10.86 -1.50 -2.37
C ILE A 50 -10.63 -0.91 -0.98
N ALA A 51 -10.19 0.35 -0.86
CA ALA A 51 -10.01 1.03 0.44
C ALA A 51 -11.30 1.07 1.29
N THR A 52 -12.48 1.10 0.66
CA THR A 52 -13.77 1.07 1.35
C THR A 52 -14.11 -0.34 1.85
N ASN A 53 -13.83 -1.38 1.07
CA ASN A 53 -14.04 -2.77 1.47
C ASN A 53 -13.05 -3.21 2.55
N VAL A 54 -11.76 -2.89 2.42
CA VAL A 54 -10.70 -3.17 3.41
C VAL A 54 -11.09 -2.64 4.79
N ARG A 55 -11.50 -1.36 4.88
CA ARG A 55 -11.94 -0.73 6.15
C ARG A 55 -13.18 -1.36 6.77
N LYS A 56 -13.97 -2.11 6.00
CA LYS A 56 -15.20 -2.76 6.44
C LYS A 56 -15.06 -4.29 6.50
N ALA A 57 -13.91 -4.87 6.19
CA ALA A 57 -13.80 -6.28 5.82
C ALA A 57 -14.36 -7.24 6.89
N ARG A 58 -14.11 -6.99 8.18
CA ARG A 58 -14.69 -7.76 9.30
C ARG A 58 -16.18 -7.52 9.52
N LEU A 59 -16.71 -6.33 9.19
CA LEU A 59 -18.12 -5.99 9.35
C LEU A 59 -19.02 -6.63 8.28
N ILE A 60 -18.47 -6.90 7.09
CA ILE A 60 -19.18 -7.51 5.96
C ILE A 60 -18.65 -8.92 5.60
N ASN A 61 -18.00 -9.60 6.55
CA ASN A 61 -17.54 -11.00 6.44
C ASN A 61 -16.65 -11.30 5.20
N LEU A 62 -15.88 -10.31 4.74
CA LEU A 62 -14.88 -10.43 3.67
C LEU A 62 -13.51 -10.96 4.16
N VAL A 63 -13.39 -11.27 5.44
CA VAL A 63 -12.17 -11.86 6.01
C VAL A 63 -12.35 -13.37 6.20
N GLY A 64 -11.29 -14.13 5.91
CA GLY A 64 -11.31 -15.59 5.84
C GLY A 64 -11.25 -16.09 4.39
N LEU A 65 -11.20 -17.41 4.25
CA LEU A 65 -10.97 -18.09 2.98
C LEU A 65 -12.16 -17.95 2.03
N ALA A 66 -11.86 -17.83 0.74
CA ALA A 66 -12.85 -17.89 -0.35
C ALA A 66 -13.34 -19.33 -0.60
N GLY A 67 -12.55 -20.33 -0.18
CA GLY A 67 -12.82 -21.76 -0.41
C GLY A 67 -12.04 -22.35 -1.58
N GLU A 68 -11.37 -21.51 -2.37
CA GLU A 68 -10.52 -21.90 -3.49
C GLU A 68 -9.02 -21.73 -3.12
N THR A 69 -8.19 -22.67 -3.58
CA THR A 69 -6.73 -22.59 -3.49
C THR A 69 -6.21 -22.11 -4.83
N ASN A 70 -5.49 -20.99 -4.86
CA ASN A 70 -4.96 -20.46 -6.12
C ASN A 70 -3.81 -21.34 -6.66
N VAL A 71 -3.46 -21.22 -7.95
CA VAL A 71 -2.44 -22.07 -8.60
C VAL A 71 -1.03 -21.92 -8.00
N GLN A 72 -0.84 -20.90 -7.17
CA GLN A 72 0.41 -20.63 -6.48
C GLN A 72 0.52 -21.38 -5.14
N GLY A 73 -0.54 -22.11 -4.75
CA GLY A 73 -0.62 -22.93 -3.54
C GLY A 73 -0.93 -22.12 -2.28
N GLU A 74 -1.44 -20.89 -2.42
CA GLU A 74 -1.83 -20.03 -1.30
C GLU A 74 -3.37 -20.10 -1.14
N GLU A 75 -3.88 -20.08 0.11
CA GLU A 75 -5.32 -20.12 0.36
C GLU A 75 -5.93 -18.75 0.05
N GLN A 76 -6.75 -18.65 -1.00
CA GLN A 76 -7.25 -17.37 -1.49
C GLN A 76 -8.25 -16.77 -0.50
N LYS A 77 -8.10 -15.49 -0.13
CA LYS A 77 -9.05 -14.81 0.76
C LYS A 77 -10.16 -14.13 -0.06
N LYS A 78 -11.34 -13.98 0.54
CA LYS A 78 -12.50 -13.35 -0.13
C LYS A 78 -12.21 -11.92 -0.61
N LEU A 79 -11.36 -11.19 0.13
CA LEU A 79 -10.98 -9.82 -0.22
C LEU A 79 -10.01 -9.76 -1.41
N ASP A 80 -9.26 -10.82 -1.66
CA ASP A 80 -8.33 -10.94 -2.79
C ASP A 80 -9.13 -11.06 -4.08
N VAL A 81 -10.06 -12.02 -4.14
CA VAL A 81 -11.05 -12.21 -5.23
C VAL A 81 -11.80 -10.92 -5.51
N LEU A 82 -12.35 -10.28 -4.47
CA LEU A 82 -13.10 -9.02 -4.62
C LEU A 82 -12.22 -7.89 -5.18
N SER A 83 -10.96 -7.79 -4.75
CA SER A 83 -10.04 -6.74 -5.22
C SER A 83 -9.64 -6.98 -6.68
N ASN A 84 -9.41 -8.24 -7.06
CA ASN A 84 -9.20 -8.65 -8.45
C ASN A 84 -10.41 -8.27 -9.33
N ASP A 85 -11.62 -8.66 -8.94
CA ASP A 85 -12.85 -8.37 -9.69
C ASP A 85 -13.09 -6.87 -9.84
N ILE A 86 -12.86 -6.08 -8.78
CA ILE A 86 -12.94 -4.61 -8.84
C ILE A 86 -11.97 -4.07 -9.90
N MET A 87 -10.72 -4.53 -9.90
CA MET A 87 -9.72 -4.09 -10.87
C MET A 87 -10.05 -4.52 -12.30
N VAL A 88 -10.32 -5.80 -12.52
CA VAL A 88 -10.65 -6.35 -13.85
C VAL A 88 -11.85 -5.62 -14.45
N ASN A 89 -12.93 -5.45 -13.69
CA ASN A 89 -14.15 -4.81 -14.20
C ASN A 89 -13.93 -3.33 -14.55
N ALA A 90 -13.29 -2.55 -13.66
CA ALA A 90 -13.03 -1.14 -13.93
C ALA A 90 -12.01 -0.91 -15.06
N LEU A 91 -10.96 -1.72 -15.13
CA LEU A 91 -9.92 -1.62 -16.16
C LEU A 91 -10.46 -2.00 -17.54
N ARG A 92 -11.34 -3.01 -17.65
CA ARG A 92 -12.06 -3.33 -18.90
C ARG A 92 -13.06 -2.23 -19.25
N ALA A 93 -13.86 -1.76 -18.30
CA ALA A 93 -14.86 -0.71 -18.51
C ALA A 93 -14.26 0.65 -18.93
N SER A 94 -12.97 0.89 -18.65
CA SER A 94 -12.26 2.09 -19.15
C SER A 94 -12.20 2.16 -20.68
N GLY A 95 -12.21 1.02 -21.39
CA GLY A 95 -11.93 0.93 -22.83
C GLY A 95 -10.50 1.34 -23.21
N LYS A 96 -9.57 1.40 -22.24
CA LYS A 96 -8.17 1.83 -22.44
C LYS A 96 -7.15 0.70 -22.35
N THR A 97 -7.59 -0.50 -21.96
CA THR A 97 -6.72 -1.66 -21.78
C THR A 97 -6.89 -2.69 -22.90
N ALA A 98 -5.81 -3.40 -23.22
CA ALA A 98 -5.75 -4.48 -24.21
C ALA A 98 -5.34 -5.83 -23.60
N VAL A 99 -4.49 -5.79 -22.56
CA VAL A 99 -4.00 -6.96 -21.83
C VAL A 99 -4.01 -6.64 -20.34
N LEU A 100 -4.56 -7.54 -19.53
CA LEU A 100 -4.48 -7.47 -18.06
C LEU A 100 -3.76 -8.70 -17.52
N VAL A 101 -2.82 -8.51 -16.60
CA VAL A 101 -2.21 -9.58 -15.81
C VAL A 101 -2.46 -9.28 -14.34
N SER A 102 -3.06 -10.24 -13.63
CA SER A 102 -3.27 -10.18 -12.19
C SER A 102 -2.39 -11.20 -11.49
N GLU A 103 -2.06 -10.97 -10.22
CA GLU A 103 -1.49 -12.00 -9.34
C GLU A 103 -2.44 -13.20 -9.18
N GLU A 104 -3.75 -12.90 -9.12
CA GLU A 104 -4.85 -13.82 -8.81
C GLU A 104 -5.35 -14.64 -10.02
N LEU A 105 -4.73 -14.52 -11.20
CA LEU A 105 -5.18 -15.15 -12.45
C LEU A 105 -4.03 -15.80 -13.21
N ASP A 106 -4.12 -17.12 -13.43
CA ASP A 106 -3.11 -17.95 -14.12
C ASP A 106 -2.77 -17.51 -15.55
N ASN A 107 -3.70 -16.79 -16.20
CA ASN A 107 -3.65 -16.41 -17.59
C ASN A 107 -3.99 -14.92 -17.73
N ALA A 108 -3.29 -14.25 -18.64
CA ALA A 108 -3.59 -12.86 -18.98
C ALA A 108 -4.99 -12.74 -19.60
N ILE A 109 -5.76 -11.72 -19.20
CA ILE A 109 -7.02 -11.38 -19.86
C ILE A 109 -6.69 -10.55 -21.09
N ILE A 110 -6.93 -11.11 -22.27
CA ILE A 110 -6.87 -10.39 -23.55
C ILE A 110 -8.22 -9.71 -23.80
N ILE A 111 -8.19 -8.44 -24.21
CA ILE A 111 -9.38 -7.64 -24.50
C ILE A 111 -9.51 -7.52 -26.01
N GLU A 112 -10.52 -8.18 -26.54
CA GLU A 112 -10.85 -8.22 -27.96
C GLU A 112 -11.52 -6.92 -28.45
N GLU A 113 -11.45 -6.70 -29.76
CA GLU A 113 -12.20 -5.65 -30.46
C GLU A 113 -13.72 -5.84 -30.27
N PRO A 114 -14.53 -4.76 -30.17
CA PRO A 114 -14.17 -3.34 -30.34
C PRO A 114 -13.76 -2.63 -29.04
N ASN A 115 -13.57 -3.37 -27.93
CA ASN A 115 -13.34 -2.79 -26.60
C ASN A 115 -11.84 -2.62 -26.25
N LYS A 116 -10.97 -2.97 -27.19
CA LYS A 116 -9.52 -2.99 -27.01
C LYS A 116 -8.95 -1.58 -26.98
N GLY A 117 -8.19 -1.29 -25.93
CA GLY A 117 -7.45 -0.03 -25.78
C GLY A 117 -5.98 -0.10 -26.19
N LYS A 118 -5.19 0.81 -25.63
CA LYS A 118 -3.77 1.05 -26.01
C LYS A 118 -2.76 0.62 -24.95
N TYR A 119 -3.22 0.19 -23.78
CA TYR A 119 -2.35 -0.12 -22.64
C TYR A 119 -2.48 -1.56 -22.17
N CYS A 120 -1.39 -2.10 -21.63
CA CYS A 120 -1.38 -3.32 -20.84
C CYS A 120 -1.22 -2.94 -19.36
N VAL A 121 -1.97 -3.58 -18.47
CA VAL A 121 -1.87 -3.33 -17.02
C VAL A 121 -1.51 -4.63 -16.32
N VAL A 122 -0.42 -4.61 -15.58
CA VAL A 122 0.02 -5.70 -14.70
C VAL A 122 -0.23 -5.24 -13.26
N PHE A 123 -0.87 -6.06 -12.43
CA PHE A 123 -1.24 -5.64 -11.08
C PHE A 123 -1.27 -6.77 -10.05
N ASP A 124 -0.92 -6.41 -8.82
CA ASP A 124 -1.26 -7.16 -7.62
C ASP A 124 -2.48 -6.44 -7.01
N PRO A 125 -3.66 -7.08 -6.99
CA PRO A 125 -4.86 -6.42 -6.48
C PRO A 125 -4.80 -6.20 -4.96
N LEU A 126 -4.07 -7.04 -4.19
CA LEU A 126 -4.05 -6.97 -2.73
C LEU A 126 -2.76 -7.51 -2.06
N ASP A 127 -1.62 -6.86 -2.30
CA ASP A 127 -0.35 -7.11 -1.59
C ASP A 127 -0.55 -7.13 -0.08
N GLY A 128 0.07 -8.13 0.56
CA GLY A 128 0.04 -8.30 2.00
C GLY A 128 -1.25 -8.94 2.54
N SER A 129 -2.08 -9.53 1.68
CA SER A 129 -3.36 -10.19 2.02
C SER A 129 -3.29 -11.11 3.26
N SER A 130 -2.17 -11.82 3.45
CA SER A 130 -1.90 -12.62 4.65
C SER A 130 -2.16 -11.87 5.96
N ASN A 131 -1.89 -10.56 6.00
CA ASN A 131 -2.02 -9.72 7.20
C ASN A 131 -3.39 -9.03 7.39
N ILE A 132 -4.35 -9.20 6.46
CA ILE A 132 -5.71 -8.62 6.57
C ILE A 132 -6.35 -8.92 7.93
N ASP A 133 -6.27 -10.18 8.36
CA ASP A 133 -6.87 -10.67 9.61
C ASP A 133 -6.35 -9.98 10.87
N ALA A 134 -5.10 -9.49 10.82
CA ALA A 134 -4.41 -8.81 11.90
C ALA A 134 -4.55 -7.27 11.84
N GLY A 135 -5.23 -6.72 10.82
CA GLY A 135 -5.43 -5.28 10.68
C GLY A 135 -4.16 -4.49 10.32
N VAL A 136 -3.15 -5.15 9.77
CA VAL A 136 -1.89 -4.52 9.31
C VAL A 136 -2.11 -3.84 7.96
N ASN A 137 -1.26 -2.86 7.63
CA ASN A 137 -1.25 -2.22 6.32
C ASN A 137 -1.08 -3.26 5.19
N ILE A 138 -1.89 -3.11 4.14
CA ILE A 138 -1.88 -3.86 2.89
C ILE A 138 -1.98 -2.88 1.71
N GLY A 139 -2.08 -3.33 0.45
CA GLY A 139 -2.20 -2.40 -0.67
C GLY A 139 -2.46 -3.03 -2.02
N THR A 140 -2.54 -2.21 -3.06
CA THR A 140 -2.67 -2.63 -4.46
C THR A 140 -1.45 -2.11 -5.22
N ILE A 141 -0.85 -2.89 -6.11
CA ILE A 141 0.34 -2.51 -6.90
C ILE A 141 -0.01 -2.59 -8.40
N PHE A 142 0.45 -1.64 -9.22
CA PHE A 142 0.20 -1.67 -10.67
C PHE A 142 1.36 -1.12 -11.51
N GLY A 143 1.60 -1.74 -12.66
CA GLY A 143 2.45 -1.27 -13.75
C GLY A 143 1.65 -1.13 -15.05
N ILE A 144 2.00 -0.14 -15.87
CA ILE A 144 1.32 0.16 -17.13
C ILE A 144 2.35 0.20 -18.26
N TYR A 145 2.10 -0.58 -19.30
CA TYR A 145 2.84 -0.54 -20.57
C TYR A 145 1.94 0.00 -21.69
N ALA A 146 2.51 0.64 -22.70
CA ALA A 146 1.80 0.86 -23.97
C ALA A 146 1.93 -0.39 -24.85
N VAL A 147 0.85 -0.82 -25.49
CA VAL A 147 0.85 -1.88 -26.52
C VAL A 147 1.82 -1.46 -27.64
N ARG A 148 2.66 -2.38 -28.12
CA ARG A 148 3.60 -2.08 -29.22
C ARG A 148 2.83 -1.77 -30.51
N PRO A 149 3.26 -0.81 -31.35
CA PRO A 149 2.51 -0.40 -32.55
C PRO A 149 2.12 -1.54 -33.50
N ASP A 150 2.97 -2.56 -33.63
CA ASP A 150 2.75 -3.73 -34.50
C ASP A 150 2.04 -4.89 -33.79
N SER A 151 1.70 -4.75 -32.50
CA SER A 151 1.10 -5.81 -31.70
C SER A 151 -0.43 -5.81 -31.75
N LYS A 152 -1.00 -7.01 -31.66
CA LYS A 152 -2.45 -7.20 -31.49
C LYS A 152 -2.91 -7.13 -30.04
N GLY A 153 -2.03 -6.89 -29.07
CA GLY A 153 -2.35 -6.91 -27.64
C GLY A 153 -2.23 -8.34 -27.12
N THR A 154 -1.01 -8.80 -26.88
CA THR A 154 -0.70 -10.19 -26.49
C THR A 154 0.20 -10.22 -25.26
N ILE A 155 0.51 -11.40 -24.71
CA ILE A 155 1.37 -11.51 -23.53
C ILE A 155 2.79 -10.95 -23.77
N GLU A 156 3.25 -10.93 -25.02
CA GLU A 156 4.51 -10.32 -25.45
C GLU A 156 4.54 -8.79 -25.29
N ASP A 157 3.40 -8.12 -25.11
CA ASP A 157 3.33 -6.71 -24.72
C ASP A 157 3.60 -6.47 -23.22
N VAL A 158 3.62 -7.51 -22.39
CA VAL A 158 4.00 -7.42 -20.96
C VAL A 158 5.26 -8.23 -20.62
N LEU A 159 5.63 -9.21 -21.44
CA LEU A 159 6.88 -9.96 -21.29
C LEU A 159 8.10 -9.15 -21.80
N ARG A 160 8.34 -8.01 -21.14
CA ARG A 160 9.31 -6.98 -21.54
C ARG A 160 10.02 -6.39 -20.32
N PRO A 161 11.20 -5.76 -20.48
CA PRO A 161 11.87 -5.03 -19.39
C PRO A 161 10.96 -4.01 -18.71
N GLY A 162 11.02 -3.92 -17.38
CA GLY A 162 10.29 -2.93 -16.59
C GLY A 162 10.63 -1.47 -16.96
N ASN A 163 11.77 -1.23 -17.62
CA ASN A 163 12.14 0.08 -18.16
C ASN A 163 11.25 0.54 -19.35
N GLU A 164 10.46 -0.35 -19.97
CA GLU A 164 9.47 -0.01 -21.02
C GLU A 164 8.10 0.43 -20.45
N MET A 165 7.91 0.47 -19.13
CA MET A 165 6.66 0.96 -18.52
C MET A 165 6.47 2.46 -18.73
N VAL A 166 5.24 2.87 -19.04
CA VAL A 166 4.85 4.28 -19.21
C VAL A 166 4.35 4.92 -17.91
N ALA A 167 3.86 4.10 -16.97
CA ALA A 167 3.49 4.53 -15.63
C ALA A 167 3.53 3.33 -14.67
N ALA A 168 3.75 3.61 -13.39
CA ALA A 168 3.64 2.62 -12.31
C ALA A 168 3.20 3.29 -11.02
N GLY A 169 2.58 2.53 -10.13
CA GLY A 169 2.10 3.03 -8.87
C GLY A 169 1.67 1.94 -7.90
N TYR A 170 1.23 2.37 -6.73
CA TYR A 170 0.55 1.53 -5.76
C TYR A 170 -0.43 2.38 -4.93
N THR A 171 -1.36 1.72 -4.24
CA THR A 171 -2.16 2.33 -3.18
C THR A 171 -1.95 1.54 -1.89
N MET A 172 -1.39 2.16 -0.86
CA MET A 172 -1.28 1.58 0.48
C MET A 172 -2.57 1.84 1.27
N TYR A 173 -3.21 0.80 1.79
CA TYR A 173 -4.35 0.85 2.70
C TYR A 173 -3.84 0.67 4.14
N GLY A 174 -3.50 1.77 4.81
CA GLY A 174 -3.13 1.80 6.22
C GLY A 174 -4.06 2.70 7.03
N SER A 175 -3.50 3.40 8.03
CA SER A 175 -4.21 4.45 8.80
C SER A 175 -4.88 5.50 7.90
N SER A 176 -4.26 5.82 6.77
CA SER A 176 -4.88 6.47 5.62
C SER A 176 -4.62 5.68 4.34
N ALA A 177 -5.44 5.89 3.30
CA ALA A 177 -5.20 5.31 1.99
C ALA A 177 -4.33 6.28 1.17
N ASN A 178 -3.16 5.82 0.74
CA ASN A 178 -2.16 6.65 0.06
C ASN A 178 -1.80 6.04 -1.30
N LEU A 179 -2.17 6.73 -2.38
CA LEU A 179 -1.80 6.35 -3.74
C LEU A 179 -0.49 7.05 -4.10
N VAL A 180 0.49 6.30 -4.59
CA VAL A 180 1.76 6.83 -5.10
C VAL A 180 1.91 6.44 -6.57
N LEU A 181 2.26 7.42 -7.41
CA LEU A 181 2.24 7.30 -8.87
C LEU A 181 3.48 7.95 -9.49
N SER A 182 4.00 7.32 -10.54
CA SER A 182 4.91 7.92 -11.51
C SER A 182 4.43 7.65 -12.93
N THR A 183 4.55 8.67 -13.78
CA THR A 183 4.36 8.61 -15.25
C THR A 183 5.72 8.76 -15.99
N GLY A 184 6.81 8.37 -15.33
CA GLY A 184 8.18 8.45 -15.86
C GLY A 184 8.89 9.80 -15.67
N SER A 185 8.29 10.73 -14.92
CA SER A 185 8.86 12.05 -14.60
C SER A 185 8.70 12.39 -13.11
N GLY A 186 9.46 11.69 -12.26
CA GLY A 186 9.37 11.83 -10.80
C GLY A 186 8.21 11.02 -10.19
N VAL A 187 8.00 11.17 -8.88
CA VAL A 187 7.04 10.38 -8.10
C VAL A 187 6.18 11.31 -7.25
N ASN A 188 4.88 11.11 -7.22
CA ASN A 188 3.95 11.93 -6.43
C ASN A 188 3.04 11.03 -5.57
N GLY A 189 2.83 11.43 -4.32
CA GLY A 189 1.94 10.74 -3.37
C GLY A 189 0.70 11.57 -3.04
N TYR A 190 -0.43 10.89 -2.98
CA TYR A 190 -1.76 11.46 -2.75
C TYR A 190 -2.44 10.71 -1.62
N THR A 191 -3.09 11.43 -0.71
CA THR A 191 -3.86 10.84 0.39
C THR A 191 -5.36 10.97 0.10
N LEU A 192 -6.11 9.88 0.30
CA LEU A 192 -7.55 9.86 0.12
C LEU A 192 -8.26 10.63 1.24
N ASP A 193 -8.90 11.74 0.90
CA ASP A 193 -9.97 12.30 1.70
C ASP A 193 -11.22 11.44 1.51
N ALA A 194 -11.66 10.77 2.58
CA ALA A 194 -12.80 9.86 2.53
C ALA A 194 -14.16 10.58 2.53
N SER A 195 -14.21 11.85 2.96
CA SER A 195 -15.42 12.68 2.98
C SER A 195 -15.68 13.33 1.62
N LEU A 196 -14.62 13.80 0.94
CA LEU A 196 -14.67 14.28 -0.44
C LEU A 196 -14.67 13.14 -1.46
N GLY A 197 -14.17 11.96 -1.07
CA GLY A 197 -13.99 10.83 -1.96
C GLY A 197 -12.92 11.07 -3.02
N GLU A 198 -11.90 11.89 -2.73
CA GLU A 198 -10.85 12.28 -3.68
C GLU A 198 -9.44 12.11 -3.12
N PHE A 199 -8.49 11.77 -4.00
CA PHE A 199 -7.08 11.68 -3.67
C PHE A 199 -6.43 13.06 -3.82
N ILE A 200 -6.02 13.66 -2.71
CA ILE A 200 -5.42 15.00 -2.65
C ILE A 200 -3.89 14.85 -2.66
N LEU A 201 -3.19 15.67 -3.46
CA LEU A 201 -1.73 15.69 -3.51
C LEU A 201 -1.16 16.15 -2.16
N THR A 202 -0.48 15.25 -1.46
CA THR A 202 0.11 15.49 -0.13
C THR A 202 1.63 15.38 -0.11
N HIS A 203 2.21 14.64 -1.07
CA HIS A 203 3.64 14.39 -1.18
C HIS A 203 4.11 14.66 -2.62
N PRO A 204 4.28 15.93 -3.03
CA PRO A 204 4.83 16.27 -4.34
C PRO A 204 6.32 15.92 -4.44
N ASP A 205 6.75 15.45 -5.61
CA ASP A 205 8.14 15.11 -5.96
C ASP A 205 8.91 14.31 -4.87
N ILE A 206 8.39 13.13 -4.52
CA ILE A 206 9.02 12.22 -3.55
C ILE A 206 10.44 11.86 -4.00
N LYS A 207 11.43 12.15 -3.16
CA LYS A 207 12.82 11.70 -3.29
C LYS A 207 13.20 10.81 -2.12
N ILE A 208 13.78 9.65 -2.41
CA ILE A 208 14.31 8.76 -1.37
C ILE A 208 15.59 9.39 -0.81
N PRO A 209 15.76 9.48 0.52
CA PRO A 209 17.03 9.88 1.12
C PRO A 209 18.19 9.03 0.58
N PRO A 210 19.37 9.62 0.28
CA PRO A 210 20.47 8.87 -0.33
C PRO A 210 20.99 7.73 0.56
N ARG A 211 20.89 7.90 1.88
CA ARG A 211 21.13 6.89 2.92
C ARG A 211 20.08 7.03 4.02
N GLY A 212 19.59 5.91 4.54
CA GLY A 212 18.71 5.85 5.71
C GLY A 212 19.37 5.24 6.94
N LYS A 213 18.53 4.78 7.88
CA LYS A 213 18.94 4.10 9.12
C LYS A 213 18.03 2.92 9.46
N ILE A 214 17.33 2.40 8.46
CA ILE A 214 16.31 1.36 8.58
C ILE A 214 16.64 0.24 7.59
N TYR A 215 16.45 -1.01 8.00
CA TYR A 215 16.46 -2.16 7.10
C TYR A 215 15.20 -3.00 7.30
N SER A 216 14.72 -3.59 6.21
CA SER A 216 13.46 -4.33 6.14
C SER A 216 13.63 -5.66 5.43
N PHE A 217 13.81 -6.71 6.23
CA PHE A 217 14.08 -8.08 5.79
C PHE A 217 13.33 -9.06 6.70
N ASN A 218 12.83 -10.17 6.14
CA ASN A 218 12.28 -11.27 6.95
C ASN A 218 13.40 -12.10 7.56
N GLU A 219 13.87 -11.70 8.73
CA GLU A 219 14.98 -12.38 9.43
C GLU A 219 14.66 -13.80 9.91
N GLY A 220 13.40 -14.23 9.93
CA GLY A 220 13.05 -15.63 10.17
C GLY A 220 13.71 -16.58 9.15
N ASN A 221 14.04 -16.07 7.95
CA ASN A 221 14.72 -16.83 6.90
C ASN A 221 16.26 -16.75 6.96
N SER A 222 16.86 -16.16 8.02
CA SER A 222 18.31 -15.94 8.09
C SER A 222 19.17 -17.20 7.93
N MET A 223 18.66 -18.38 8.31
CA MET A 223 19.33 -19.66 8.08
C MET A 223 19.42 -20.05 6.60
N TYR A 224 18.46 -19.62 5.78
CA TYR A 224 18.37 -19.92 4.35
C TYR A 224 19.13 -18.91 3.49
N PHE A 225 19.29 -17.67 3.95
CA PHE A 225 19.99 -16.61 3.21
C PHE A 225 21.40 -17.02 2.76
N TYR A 226 21.78 -16.53 1.58
CA TYR A 226 23.13 -16.67 1.04
C TYR A 226 24.12 -15.74 1.76
N PRO A 227 25.43 -16.08 1.78
CA PRO A 227 26.44 -15.31 2.51
C PRO A 227 26.48 -13.79 2.23
N PRO A 228 26.26 -13.27 1.02
CA PRO A 228 26.22 -11.83 0.78
C PRO A 228 25.20 -11.09 1.66
N VAL A 229 23.97 -11.61 1.76
CA VAL A 229 22.89 -11.02 2.56
C VAL A 229 23.20 -11.10 4.05
N VAL A 230 23.64 -12.27 4.54
CA VAL A 230 24.01 -12.46 5.95
C VAL A 230 25.14 -11.51 6.36
N ASN A 231 26.16 -11.37 5.51
CA ASN A 231 27.29 -10.48 5.75
C ASN A 231 26.89 -9.00 5.73
N TYR A 232 26.00 -8.60 4.83
CA TYR A 232 25.45 -7.25 4.80
C TYR A 232 24.64 -6.94 6.07
N LEU A 233 23.69 -7.80 6.44
CA LEU A 233 22.87 -7.64 7.65
C LEU A 233 23.74 -7.56 8.91
N ASN A 234 24.77 -8.41 9.03
CA ASN A 234 25.72 -8.32 10.13
C ASN A 234 26.49 -6.98 10.16
N SER A 235 26.84 -6.43 8.99
CA SER A 235 27.57 -5.15 8.93
C SER A 235 26.76 -3.93 9.39
N ILE A 236 25.43 -3.94 9.22
CA ILE A 236 24.54 -2.85 9.65
C ILE A 236 23.98 -3.05 11.07
N LYS A 237 23.98 -4.28 11.60
CA LYS A 237 23.63 -4.60 13.00
C LYS A 237 24.80 -4.41 13.97
N TYR A 238 26.02 -4.70 13.51
CA TYR A 238 27.24 -4.61 14.30
C TYR A 238 28.26 -3.71 13.60
N PRO A 239 27.93 -2.44 13.32
CA PRO A 239 28.82 -1.53 12.62
C PRO A 239 30.06 -1.23 13.47
N LYS A 240 31.22 -1.15 12.81
CA LYS A 240 32.48 -0.76 13.48
C LYS A 240 32.48 0.70 13.95
N THR A 241 31.65 1.53 13.35
CA THR A 241 31.55 2.98 13.59
C THR A 241 30.11 3.44 13.38
N GLY A 242 29.59 4.26 14.28
CA GLY A 242 28.20 4.73 14.23
C GLY A 242 27.22 3.80 14.96
N SER A 243 25.92 4.08 14.82
CA SER A 243 24.84 3.30 15.45
C SER A 243 24.33 2.21 14.51
N PRO A 244 23.85 1.07 15.05
CA PRO A 244 23.20 0.04 14.24
C PRO A 244 21.91 0.56 13.58
N TYR A 245 21.56 -0.03 12.45
CA TYR A 245 20.30 0.29 11.77
C TYR A 245 19.11 -0.28 12.55
N SER A 246 17.97 0.41 12.50
CA SER A 246 16.71 -0.08 13.08
C SER A 246 16.06 -1.12 12.17
N ALA A 247 15.74 -2.29 12.72
CA ALA A 247 14.90 -3.26 12.03
C ALA A 247 13.45 -2.75 11.94
N ARG A 248 12.84 -2.80 10.75
CA ARG A 248 11.39 -2.64 10.55
C ARG A 248 10.98 -3.57 9.42
N TYR A 249 10.07 -4.51 9.70
CA TYR A 249 9.50 -5.40 8.70
C TYR A 249 8.00 -5.53 9.01
N ILE A 250 7.16 -4.97 8.16
CA ILE A 250 5.70 -4.97 8.31
C ILE A 250 5.11 -6.29 7.78
N GLY A 251 5.73 -6.87 6.75
CA GLY A 251 5.26 -8.12 6.14
C GLY A 251 4.27 -7.93 4.99
N SER A 252 4.17 -6.70 4.47
CA SER A 252 3.48 -6.32 3.23
C SER A 252 4.44 -5.45 2.43
N MET A 253 4.65 -5.76 1.15
CA MET A 253 5.65 -5.09 0.33
C MET A 253 5.33 -3.60 0.21
N VAL A 254 4.08 -3.24 -0.09
CA VAL A 254 3.63 -1.86 -0.28
C VAL A 254 3.88 -1.00 0.96
N ALA A 255 3.69 -1.54 2.16
CA ALA A 255 3.88 -0.83 3.42
C ALA A 255 5.36 -0.65 3.76
N ASP A 256 6.17 -1.69 3.56
CA ASP A 256 7.62 -1.64 3.79
C ASP A 256 8.34 -0.75 2.74
N VAL A 257 7.90 -0.77 1.49
CA VAL A 257 8.41 0.09 0.42
C VAL A 257 7.96 1.55 0.60
N HIS A 258 6.70 1.81 0.97
CA HIS A 258 6.23 3.18 1.23
C HIS A 258 7.04 3.86 2.34
N ARG A 259 7.30 3.15 3.45
CA ARG A 259 8.21 3.64 4.50
C ARG A 259 9.62 3.88 3.96
N THR A 260 10.15 2.95 3.18
CA THR A 260 11.51 3.05 2.58
C THR A 260 11.63 4.27 1.68
N MET A 261 10.60 4.62 0.89
CA MET A 261 10.63 5.81 0.04
C MET A 261 10.61 7.13 0.82
N LEU A 262 9.84 7.21 1.91
CA LEU A 262 9.73 8.44 2.70
C LEU A 262 10.88 8.64 3.71
N TYR A 263 11.34 7.56 4.36
CA TYR A 263 12.33 7.64 5.45
C TYR A 263 13.73 7.14 5.05
N GLY A 264 13.88 6.60 3.85
CA GLY A 264 15.11 5.97 3.39
C GLY A 264 15.40 4.64 4.09
N GLY A 265 16.56 4.07 3.74
CA GLY A 265 17.00 2.76 4.16
C GLY A 265 16.82 1.74 3.05
N ILE A 266 16.72 0.47 3.41
CA ILE A 266 16.67 -0.64 2.45
C ILE A 266 15.53 -1.61 2.74
N PHE A 267 14.80 -1.99 1.69
CA PHE A 267 13.94 -3.17 1.65
C PHE A 267 14.67 -4.31 0.94
N GLY A 268 14.55 -5.52 1.48
CA GLY A 268 15.16 -6.71 0.90
C GLY A 268 14.29 -7.95 1.07
N TYR A 269 13.91 -8.55 -0.06
CA TYR A 269 13.33 -9.88 -0.16
C TYR A 269 14.26 -10.75 -1.03
N PRO A 270 15.31 -11.33 -0.44
CA PRO A 270 16.31 -12.08 -1.18
C PRO A 270 15.79 -13.41 -1.74
N ASP A 271 16.43 -13.89 -2.79
CA ASP A 271 16.53 -15.32 -3.08
C ASP A 271 17.35 -16.04 -2.00
N ASP A 272 16.99 -17.28 -1.72
CA ASP A 272 17.64 -18.06 -0.67
C ASP A 272 17.68 -19.57 -0.99
N LYS A 273 18.26 -20.37 -0.08
CA LYS A 273 18.41 -21.83 -0.26
C LYS A 273 17.07 -22.57 -0.42
N LYS A 274 15.96 -22.02 0.08
CA LYS A 274 14.60 -22.56 0.00
C LYS A 274 13.87 -22.00 -1.23
N SER A 275 13.93 -20.69 -1.43
CA SER A 275 13.29 -19.95 -2.53
C SER A 275 14.35 -19.42 -3.50
N LYS A 276 14.89 -20.31 -4.34
CA LYS A 276 16.03 -20.05 -5.24
C LYS A 276 15.78 -18.97 -6.31
N SER A 277 14.51 -18.65 -6.58
CA SER A 277 14.10 -17.58 -7.51
C SER A 277 13.50 -16.37 -6.77
N GLY A 278 13.64 -16.29 -5.44
CA GLY A 278 12.90 -15.32 -4.61
C GLY A 278 11.41 -15.70 -4.41
N LYS A 279 10.64 -14.82 -3.76
CA LYS A 279 9.17 -14.97 -3.59
C LYS A 279 8.38 -13.98 -4.46
N LEU A 280 8.81 -12.71 -4.52
CA LEU A 280 8.07 -11.63 -5.15
C LEU A 280 8.06 -11.79 -6.68
N ARG A 281 6.94 -11.51 -7.32
CA ARG A 281 6.73 -11.68 -8.76
C ARG A 281 7.19 -10.44 -9.53
N LEU A 282 7.78 -10.67 -10.69
CA LEU A 282 8.57 -9.69 -11.42
C LEU A 282 7.69 -8.59 -12.05
N LEU A 283 6.61 -8.97 -12.73
CA LEU A 283 5.77 -8.03 -13.49
C LEU A 283 4.99 -7.05 -12.61
N TYR A 284 4.37 -7.52 -11.53
CA TYR A 284 3.36 -6.75 -10.79
C TYR A 284 3.75 -6.40 -9.35
N GLU A 285 4.82 -6.97 -8.78
CA GLU A 285 5.40 -6.53 -7.50
C GLU A 285 6.73 -5.78 -7.73
N ALA A 286 7.72 -6.46 -8.35
CA ALA A 286 9.08 -5.94 -8.42
C ALA A 286 9.28 -4.80 -9.43
N PHE A 287 8.74 -4.90 -10.66
CA PHE A 287 8.86 -3.85 -11.67
C PHE A 287 8.21 -2.52 -11.23
N PRO A 288 6.95 -2.48 -10.74
CA PRO A 288 6.34 -1.21 -10.33
C PRO A 288 7.11 -0.53 -9.19
N MET A 289 7.52 -1.29 -8.18
CA MET A 289 8.26 -0.77 -7.04
C MET A 289 9.68 -0.32 -7.42
N ALA A 290 10.34 -1.03 -8.34
CA ALA A 290 11.63 -0.61 -8.88
C ALA A 290 11.53 0.69 -9.70
N PHE A 291 10.50 0.83 -10.53
CA PHE A 291 10.25 2.03 -11.34
C PHE A 291 10.04 3.26 -10.47
N LEU A 292 9.19 3.16 -9.44
CA LEU A 292 9.00 4.20 -8.44
C LEU A 292 10.30 4.53 -7.68
N THR A 293 11.04 3.50 -7.26
CA THR A 293 12.30 3.68 -6.52
C THR A 293 13.33 4.47 -7.31
N GLU A 294 13.53 4.13 -8.58
CA GLU A 294 14.50 4.82 -9.44
C GLU A 294 14.04 6.24 -9.83
N GLN A 295 12.74 6.45 -10.09
CA GLN A 295 12.16 7.78 -10.35
C GLN A 295 12.26 8.72 -9.12
N ALA A 296 12.25 8.15 -7.91
CA ALA A 296 12.52 8.85 -6.65
C ALA A 296 14.03 8.94 -6.30
N GLY A 297 14.93 8.47 -7.19
CA GLY A 297 16.39 8.63 -7.08
C GLY A 297 17.14 7.53 -6.32
N GLY A 298 16.45 6.47 -5.89
CA GLY A 298 17.02 5.27 -5.26
C GLY A 298 17.63 4.29 -6.26
N ILE A 299 17.83 3.05 -5.83
CA ILE A 299 18.27 1.91 -6.67
C ILE A 299 17.37 0.70 -6.40
N ALA A 300 17.10 -0.10 -7.43
CA ALA A 300 16.43 -1.39 -7.33
C ALA A 300 17.21 -2.51 -8.08
N THR A 301 17.55 -3.59 -7.38
CA THR A 301 18.47 -4.64 -7.87
C THR A 301 18.10 -6.02 -7.34
N THR A 302 18.46 -7.08 -8.07
CA THR A 302 18.43 -8.49 -7.60
C THR A 302 19.66 -8.86 -6.77
N GLY A 303 20.50 -7.88 -6.43
CA GLY A 303 21.85 -8.05 -5.90
C GLY A 303 22.90 -8.24 -6.99
N THR A 304 22.49 -8.70 -8.19
CA THR A 304 23.39 -8.95 -9.33
C THR A 304 23.00 -8.24 -10.63
N LYS A 305 21.72 -7.88 -10.81
CA LYS A 305 21.19 -7.16 -11.99
C LYS A 305 20.23 -6.07 -11.55
N ARG A 306 20.19 -4.96 -12.29
CA ARG A 306 19.15 -3.94 -12.16
C ARG A 306 17.79 -4.56 -12.51
N ILE A 307 16.78 -4.35 -11.68
CA ILE A 307 15.48 -5.04 -11.83
C ILE A 307 14.80 -4.67 -13.14
N LEU A 308 14.76 -3.37 -13.49
CA LEU A 308 14.05 -2.89 -14.68
C LEU A 308 14.64 -3.33 -16.02
N ASP A 309 15.83 -3.96 -16.04
CA ASP A 309 16.49 -4.45 -17.25
C ASP A 309 16.35 -5.96 -17.47
N ILE A 310 15.60 -6.65 -16.60
CA ILE A 310 15.31 -8.08 -16.74
C ILE A 310 14.26 -8.27 -17.83
N VAL A 311 14.51 -9.14 -18.81
CA VAL A 311 13.48 -9.62 -19.73
C VAL A 311 12.78 -10.82 -19.07
N PRO A 312 11.50 -10.72 -18.69
CA PRO A 312 10.75 -11.82 -18.09
C PRO A 312 10.47 -12.93 -19.11
N THR A 313 10.46 -14.16 -18.65
CA THR A 313 10.16 -15.38 -19.41
C THR A 313 8.75 -15.91 -19.19
N SER A 314 8.09 -15.49 -18.12
CA SER A 314 6.71 -15.85 -17.75
C SER A 314 6.04 -14.70 -17.00
N ILE A 315 4.70 -14.62 -17.11
CA ILE A 315 3.91 -13.56 -16.46
C ILE A 315 3.94 -13.63 -14.92
N HIS A 316 4.22 -14.81 -14.35
CA HIS A 316 4.38 -15.05 -12.91
C HIS A 316 5.83 -15.35 -12.51
N GLU A 317 6.82 -14.92 -13.30
CA GLU A 317 8.25 -15.09 -12.95
C GLU A 317 8.55 -14.43 -11.60
N ARG A 318 9.31 -15.10 -10.74
CA ARG A 318 9.74 -14.58 -9.42
C ARG A 318 11.16 -14.05 -9.46
N CYS A 319 11.47 -13.08 -8.60
CA CYS A 319 12.82 -12.54 -8.48
C CYS A 319 13.23 -12.23 -7.02
N SER A 320 14.54 -12.10 -6.83
CA SER A 320 15.17 -11.48 -5.66
C SER A 320 15.04 -9.96 -5.76
N VAL A 321 14.66 -9.28 -4.68
CA VAL A 321 14.43 -7.82 -4.69
C VAL A 321 15.19 -7.13 -3.55
N PHE A 322 15.99 -6.13 -3.90
CA PHE A 322 16.53 -5.15 -2.97
C PHE A 322 16.31 -3.75 -3.53
N LEU A 323 15.73 -2.85 -2.74
CA LEU A 323 15.44 -1.50 -3.18
C LEU A 323 15.50 -0.48 -2.05
N GLY A 324 15.68 0.80 -2.41
CA GLY A 324 15.61 1.93 -1.49
C GLY A 324 16.73 2.95 -1.69
N SER A 325 17.25 3.45 -0.58
CA SER A 325 18.33 4.44 -0.52
C SER A 325 19.56 3.99 -1.31
N ARG A 326 20.01 4.86 -2.21
CA ARG A 326 21.10 4.61 -3.16
C ARG A 326 22.34 4.01 -2.51
N GLU A 327 22.81 4.63 -1.43
CA GLU A 327 24.04 4.23 -0.77
C GLU A 327 23.91 2.90 -0.01
N ASP A 328 22.74 2.66 0.61
CA ASP A 328 22.46 1.43 1.36
C ASP A 328 22.40 0.20 0.43
N VAL A 329 21.78 0.36 -0.74
CA VAL A 329 21.72 -0.68 -1.78
C VAL A 329 23.08 -0.88 -2.45
N GLN A 330 23.86 0.19 -2.67
CA GLN A 330 25.26 0.07 -3.14
C GLN A 330 26.15 -0.66 -2.13
N ASP A 331 25.95 -0.45 -0.83
CA ASP A 331 26.69 -1.18 0.20
C ASP A 331 26.35 -2.68 0.16
N LEU A 332 25.08 -3.06 -0.04
CA LEU A 332 24.68 -4.45 -0.26
C LEU A 332 25.34 -5.06 -1.52
N MET A 333 25.33 -4.34 -2.64
CA MET A 333 25.90 -4.83 -3.91
C MET A 333 27.39 -5.19 -3.78
N LYS A 334 28.17 -4.47 -2.96
CA LYS A 334 29.58 -4.80 -2.68
C LYS A 334 29.75 -6.19 -2.04
N PHE A 335 28.79 -6.65 -1.23
CA PHE A 335 28.82 -8.02 -0.67
C PHE A 335 28.52 -9.08 -1.73
N TYR A 336 27.63 -8.79 -2.69
CA TYR A 336 27.36 -9.67 -3.83
C TYR A 336 28.58 -9.75 -4.76
N GLU A 337 29.18 -8.62 -5.14
CA GLU A 337 30.42 -8.58 -5.93
C GLU A 337 31.55 -9.40 -5.28
N ARG A 338 31.74 -9.24 -3.96
CA ARG A 338 32.76 -10.01 -3.22
C ARG A 338 32.45 -11.50 -3.24
N GLY A 339 31.20 -11.90 -2.99
CA GLY A 339 30.79 -13.30 -3.02
C GLY A 339 31.02 -13.96 -4.38
N ILE A 340 30.74 -13.25 -5.49
CA ILE A 340 31.00 -13.73 -6.85
C ILE A 340 32.51 -13.92 -7.10
N ARG A 341 33.36 -12.97 -6.67
CA ARG A 341 34.82 -13.08 -6.81
C ARG A 341 35.39 -14.23 -5.97
N GLU A 342 34.90 -14.44 -4.75
CA GLU A 342 35.31 -15.54 -3.87
C GLU A 342 34.94 -16.92 -4.45
N LEU A 343 33.82 -17.04 -5.18
CA LEU A 343 33.43 -18.26 -5.89
C LEU A 343 34.32 -18.50 -7.12
N ALA A 344 34.53 -17.49 -7.96
CA ALA A 344 35.37 -17.61 -9.16
C ALA A 344 36.80 -18.06 -8.82
N LEU A 345 37.40 -17.51 -7.75
CA LEU A 345 38.74 -17.91 -7.29
C LEU A 345 38.82 -19.37 -6.80
N ARG A 346 37.72 -19.92 -6.25
CA ARG A 346 37.65 -21.33 -5.86
C ARG A 346 37.56 -22.23 -7.09
N ASP A 347 36.73 -21.85 -8.06
CA ASP A 347 36.62 -22.59 -9.33
C ASP A 347 37.96 -22.61 -10.07
N GLU A 348 38.68 -21.48 -10.14
CA GLU A 348 40.03 -21.41 -10.71
C GLU A 348 41.03 -22.32 -9.98
N TRP A 349 41.01 -22.33 -8.65
CA TRP A 349 41.88 -23.19 -7.83
C TRP A 349 41.63 -24.69 -8.10
N ASP A 350 40.35 -25.09 -8.12
CA ASP A 350 39.90 -26.47 -8.35
C ASP A 350 40.16 -26.95 -9.78
N HIS A 351 40.05 -26.07 -10.78
CA HIS A 351 40.41 -26.37 -12.17
C HIS A 351 41.93 -26.40 -12.37
N GLY A 352 42.68 -25.56 -11.66
CA GLY A 352 44.15 -25.60 -11.62
C GLY A 352 44.67 -26.93 -11.09
N HIS A 353 44.17 -27.38 -9.93
CA HIS A 353 44.56 -28.65 -9.31
C HIS A 353 44.15 -29.87 -10.15
N ARG A 354 43.00 -29.82 -10.83
CA ARG A 354 42.60 -30.87 -11.78
C ARG A 354 43.47 -30.93 -13.05
N ARG A 355 44.13 -29.84 -13.45
CA ARG A 355 45.08 -29.83 -14.58
C ARG A 355 46.50 -30.24 -14.18
N THR A 356 46.93 -30.01 -12.93
CA THR A 356 48.25 -30.44 -12.44
C THR A 356 48.29 -31.87 -11.92
N GLY A 357 47.14 -32.49 -11.62
CA GLY A 357 47.01 -33.87 -11.12
C GLY A 357 47.29 -35.00 -12.11
N SER A 358 47.99 -34.75 -13.24
CA SER A 358 48.22 -35.75 -14.29
C SER A 358 49.68 -36.21 -14.45
N TYR A 359 50.55 -35.95 -13.47
CA TYR A 359 51.89 -36.55 -13.38
C TYR A 359 52.19 -37.04 -11.96
N GLY A 360 52.57 -38.32 -11.83
CA GLY A 360 53.17 -38.87 -10.62
C GLY A 360 52.33 -39.90 -9.86
N ALA A 361 52.14 -41.09 -10.43
CA ALA A 361 51.99 -42.28 -9.59
C ALA A 361 53.37 -42.60 -8.98
N GLY A 362 53.53 -42.41 -7.67
CA GLY A 362 54.82 -42.58 -6.98
C GLY A 362 54.65 -42.72 -5.47
N SER A 363 55.00 -43.89 -4.95
CA SER A 363 54.96 -44.25 -3.53
C SER A 363 56.11 -43.60 -2.73
N GLY A 364 55.85 -43.17 -1.48
CA GLY A 364 56.89 -42.72 -0.55
C GLY A 364 56.35 -42.12 0.75
N LEU A 365 56.95 -42.49 1.90
CA LEU A 365 56.55 -42.10 3.27
C LEU A 365 57.15 -40.76 3.74
N PHE A 366 56.68 -40.33 4.94
CA PHE A 366 57.20 -39.28 5.84
C PHE A 366 56.84 -37.81 5.48
N GLY A 367 56.40 -36.96 6.42
CA GLY A 367 55.98 -37.20 7.81
C GLY A 367 55.81 -35.91 8.65
N LEU A 368 54.82 -35.91 9.56
CA LEU A 368 54.64 -35.08 10.78
C LEU A 368 54.79 -33.54 10.74
N GLY A 369 53.83 -32.82 11.36
CA GLY A 369 54.08 -31.42 11.75
C GLY A 369 52.88 -30.51 12.09
N LEU A 370 51.91 -30.93 12.90
CA LEU A 370 50.88 -30.01 13.42
C LEU A 370 50.68 -30.20 14.93
N ASN A 371 51.15 -29.22 15.71
CA ASN A 371 51.08 -29.23 17.16
C ASN A 371 49.64 -28.99 17.65
N LEU A 372 48.97 -30.04 18.14
CA LEU A 372 47.90 -29.86 19.13
C LEU A 372 48.54 -29.67 20.50
N VAL A 373 48.41 -28.47 21.08
CA VAL A 373 48.69 -28.26 22.50
C VAL A 373 47.53 -28.83 23.31
N HIS A 374 47.75 -29.99 23.92
CA HIS A 374 46.92 -30.46 25.04
C HIS A 374 47.41 -29.80 26.33
N THR A 375 46.51 -29.20 27.10
CA THR A 375 46.76 -28.86 28.51
C THR A 375 46.11 -29.91 29.39
N ASN A 376 46.92 -30.60 30.20
CA ASN A 376 46.48 -31.70 31.06
C ASN A 376 45.43 -31.25 32.09
N SER A 377 44.42 -32.10 32.29
CA SER A 377 43.55 -32.08 33.47
C SER A 377 44.12 -32.99 34.58
N PRO A 378 44.09 -32.56 35.85
CA PRO A 378 44.15 -33.45 37.00
C PRO A 378 42.74 -33.78 37.52
N THR A 379 42.53 -35.02 37.97
CA THR A 379 41.31 -35.52 38.60
C THR A 379 41.37 -35.36 40.14
N PRO A 380 40.35 -35.74 40.92
CA PRO A 380 39.24 -34.86 41.28
C PRO A 380 39.19 -34.57 42.80
N GLN A 381 38.53 -33.49 43.21
CA GLN A 381 38.09 -33.31 44.60
C GLN A 381 36.59 -32.95 44.63
N ASN A 382 35.89 -33.55 45.59
CA ASN A 382 34.52 -33.21 45.94
C ASN A 382 34.44 -31.73 46.34
N ASP A 383 33.44 -31.02 45.83
CA ASP A 383 32.59 -30.18 46.66
C ASP A 383 31.24 -29.96 45.96
N SER A 384 30.17 -30.08 46.74
CA SER A 384 28.78 -30.10 46.25
C SER A 384 28.11 -28.74 46.42
N HIS A 385 27.84 -28.02 45.32
CA HIS A 385 26.80 -26.99 45.27
C HIS A 385 26.23 -26.84 43.86
N ASP A 386 24.93 -27.10 43.72
CA ASP A 386 24.15 -26.95 42.49
C ASP A 386 23.53 -25.54 42.41
N PRO A 387 23.85 -24.72 41.39
CA PRO A 387 23.32 -23.37 41.23
C PRO A 387 22.09 -23.28 40.31
N LEU A 388 21.46 -24.38 39.90
CA LEU A 388 20.27 -24.36 39.03
C LEU A 388 18.92 -24.30 39.77
N ALA A 389 18.93 -24.19 41.11
CA ALA A 389 17.73 -24.10 41.94
C ALA A 389 17.37 -22.65 42.35
N SER A 390 17.06 -21.77 41.39
CA SER A 390 16.37 -20.48 41.63
C SER A 390 15.82 -19.87 40.34
N PRO A 391 14.52 -19.55 40.24
CA PRO A 391 13.96 -18.85 39.08
C PRO A 391 14.22 -17.34 39.15
N PRO A 392 14.64 -16.68 38.05
CA PRO A 392 14.60 -15.23 37.95
C PRO A 392 13.17 -14.73 37.62
N PHE A 393 12.88 -13.48 37.97
CA PHE A 393 11.64 -12.72 37.70
C PHE A 393 10.40 -13.04 38.58
N PRO A 394 10.31 -12.49 39.79
CA PRO A 394 9.08 -12.49 40.60
C PRO A 394 7.93 -11.65 40.00
N ASP A 395 8.26 -10.63 39.20
CA ASP A 395 7.29 -9.61 38.74
C ASP A 395 6.33 -10.09 37.63
N PHE A 396 6.54 -11.28 37.05
CA PHE A 396 5.69 -11.78 35.96
C PHE A 396 4.40 -12.46 36.46
N SER A 397 4.44 -13.12 37.64
CA SER A 397 3.22 -13.71 38.24
C SER A 397 2.24 -12.65 38.73
N ALA A 398 2.72 -11.52 39.24
CA ALA A 398 1.87 -10.44 39.76
C ALA A 398 1.00 -9.76 38.68
N HIS A 399 1.39 -9.84 37.40
CA HIS A 399 0.59 -9.31 36.29
C HIS A 399 -0.52 -10.27 35.81
N LEU A 400 -0.35 -11.57 36.03
CA LEU A 400 -1.34 -12.60 35.64
C LEU A 400 -2.56 -12.62 36.57
N ASP A 401 -2.38 -12.41 37.88
CA ASP A 401 -3.48 -12.34 38.86
C ASP A 401 -4.39 -11.11 38.70
N LEU A 402 -3.90 -10.05 38.03
CA LEU A 402 -4.68 -8.84 37.77
C LEU A 402 -5.64 -9.00 36.58
N TRP A 403 -5.33 -9.90 35.64
CA TRP A 403 -6.14 -10.16 34.44
C TRP A 403 -7.19 -11.26 34.63
N THR A 404 -7.06 -12.10 35.66
CA THR A 404 -7.98 -13.23 35.93
C THR A 404 -9.17 -12.86 36.82
N ASN A 405 -9.15 -11.70 37.49
CA ASN A 405 -10.14 -11.31 38.50
C ASN A 405 -11.06 -10.13 38.10
N LEU A 406 -11.17 -9.82 36.80
CA LEU A 406 -12.17 -8.87 36.30
C LEU A 406 -13.55 -9.54 36.18
N ALA A 407 -14.36 -9.40 37.23
CA ALA A 407 -15.76 -9.81 37.21
C ALA A 407 -16.56 -8.85 36.30
N PHE A 408 -17.15 -9.39 35.23
CA PHE A 408 -18.21 -8.70 34.48
C PHE A 408 -19.55 -8.94 35.19
N GLU A 409 -20.17 -7.87 35.70
CA GLU A 409 -21.59 -7.91 36.09
C GLU A 409 -22.45 -8.04 34.83
N SER A 410 -23.10 -9.19 34.67
CA SER A 410 -24.08 -9.44 33.62
C SER A 410 -25.49 -9.33 34.19
N ASP A 411 -26.24 -8.29 33.79
CA ASP A 411 -27.67 -8.21 34.06
C ASP A 411 -28.44 -9.27 33.25
N GLU A 412 -29.11 -10.21 33.94
CA GLU A 412 -30.02 -11.18 33.31
C GLU A 412 -31.24 -11.48 34.22
N PRO A 413 -32.49 -11.35 33.72
CA PRO A 413 -33.69 -11.73 34.47
C PRO A 413 -34.18 -13.15 34.14
N LEU A 414 -33.69 -14.12 34.92
CA LEU A 414 -34.30 -15.36 35.42
C LEU A 414 -35.51 -16.06 34.71
N ALA A 415 -35.33 -17.40 34.58
CA ALA A 415 -36.30 -18.50 34.75
C ALA A 415 -36.98 -19.09 33.47
N ARG A 416 -37.27 -20.40 33.34
CA ARG A 416 -37.19 -21.52 34.31
C ARG A 416 -37.16 -22.95 33.67
N ASN A 417 -36.38 -23.84 34.29
CA ASN A 417 -36.61 -25.29 34.52
C ASN A 417 -36.54 -26.38 33.40
N LYS A 418 -35.62 -27.34 33.67
CA LYS A 418 -35.74 -28.82 33.60
C LYS A 418 -35.72 -29.56 32.24
N GLY A 419 -34.65 -30.36 32.05
CA GLY A 419 -34.87 -31.83 32.15
C GLY A 419 -34.00 -32.84 31.37
N LYS A 420 -32.80 -33.17 31.90
CA LYS A 420 -32.20 -34.54 31.96
C LYS A 420 -31.67 -35.28 30.69
N ARG A 421 -30.47 -35.86 30.93
CA ARG A 421 -29.78 -37.03 30.28
C ARG A 421 -29.04 -36.72 28.97
N LYS A 422 -27.72 -36.94 28.86
CA LYS A 422 -26.91 -38.21 28.86
C LYS A 422 -27.23 -39.09 27.63
N SER A 423 -26.27 -39.70 26.92
CA SER A 423 -24.79 -39.61 26.81
C SER A 423 -24.30 -40.75 25.89
N LEU A 424 -23.07 -40.66 25.35
CA LEU A 424 -22.37 -41.64 24.49
C LEU A 424 -22.83 -41.55 23.02
N ASP A 425 -21.99 -41.23 22.04
CA ASP A 425 -20.74 -41.89 21.60
C ASP A 425 -21.04 -43.27 20.98
N GLU A 426 -20.98 -43.36 19.65
CA GLU A 426 -20.90 -44.62 18.92
C GLU A 426 -20.24 -44.40 17.54
N SER A 427 -19.49 -45.41 17.11
CA SER A 427 -18.52 -45.39 16.01
C SER A 427 -18.95 -46.25 14.83
N GLU A 428 -18.44 -45.90 13.64
CA GLU A 428 -18.09 -46.80 12.53
C GLU A 428 -19.18 -47.61 11.79
N GLU A 429 -19.07 -47.54 10.44
CA GLU A 429 -19.24 -48.66 9.49
C GLU A 429 -20.64 -49.30 9.29
N ASP A 430 -21.01 -49.85 8.12
CA ASP A 430 -20.49 -49.82 6.74
C ASP A 430 -21.60 -50.37 5.80
N SER A 431 -21.48 -50.16 4.48
CA SER A 431 -22.11 -50.97 3.40
C SER A 431 -23.66 -50.92 3.26
N THR A 432 -24.31 -51.31 2.15
CA THR A 432 -23.97 -51.39 0.70
C THR A 432 -25.29 -51.42 -0.12
N ASP A 433 -25.22 -51.05 -1.40
CA ASP A 433 -26.09 -51.43 -2.54
C ASP A 433 -27.65 -51.37 -2.49
N SER A 434 -28.19 -50.46 -3.32
CA SER A 434 -28.86 -50.75 -4.63
C SER A 434 -29.97 -51.84 -4.79
N PRO A 435 -30.81 -51.78 -5.85
CA PRO A 435 -31.59 -50.64 -6.38
C PRO A 435 -33.01 -51.03 -6.92
N LEU A 436 -33.76 -50.05 -7.48
CA LEU A 436 -34.87 -50.16 -8.47
C LEU A 436 -36.22 -50.85 -8.08
N GLY A 437 -37.35 -50.20 -8.40
CA GLY A 437 -38.66 -50.89 -8.55
C GLY A 437 -39.96 -50.08 -8.29
N HIS A 438 -40.46 -49.38 -9.32
CA HIS A 438 -41.84 -48.82 -9.42
C HIS A 438 -42.93 -49.93 -9.64
N PRO A 439 -44.27 -49.68 -9.85
CA PRO A 439 -45.11 -48.45 -9.79
C PRO A 439 -46.55 -48.61 -9.16
N HIS A 440 -47.37 -47.53 -9.28
CA HIS A 440 -48.84 -47.44 -9.50
C HIS A 440 -49.89 -47.64 -8.35
N ASP A 441 -50.69 -46.56 -8.16
CA ASP A 441 -52.17 -46.45 -8.15
C ASP A 441 -53.06 -47.27 -7.17
N SER A 442 -54.26 -46.84 -6.75
CA SER A 442 -55.08 -45.60 -6.82
C SER A 442 -56.24 -45.77 -5.78
N HIS A 443 -56.84 -44.79 -5.10
CA HIS A 443 -57.86 -43.77 -5.47
C HIS A 443 -58.24 -43.06 -4.14
N GLU A 444 -58.21 -41.73 -4.01
CA GLU A 444 -59.26 -40.72 -4.33
C GLU A 444 -60.41 -40.50 -3.31
N ASN A 445 -60.39 -39.29 -2.73
CA ASN A 445 -61.51 -38.34 -2.55
C ASN A 445 -60.82 -36.99 -2.19
N VAL A 446 -60.55 -36.06 -3.12
CA VAL A 446 -61.49 -35.12 -3.79
C VAL A 446 -62.18 -34.24 -2.72
N VAL A 447 -62.04 -32.90 -2.66
CA VAL A 447 -62.33 -31.86 -3.69
C VAL A 447 -61.27 -30.72 -3.72
N HIS A 448 -61.18 -30.00 -4.84
CA HIS A 448 -60.14 -29.04 -5.24
C HIS A 448 -60.19 -27.62 -4.59
N PRO A 449 -59.04 -26.90 -4.57
CA PRO A 449 -59.00 -25.44 -4.44
C PRO A 449 -59.34 -24.71 -5.77
N PRO A 450 -59.75 -23.43 -5.74
CA PRO A 450 -60.12 -22.68 -6.93
C PRO A 450 -58.92 -22.23 -7.78
N SER A 451 -59.19 -22.07 -9.07
CA SER A 451 -58.25 -21.80 -10.17
C SER A 451 -57.53 -20.45 -10.09
N ALA A 452 -56.33 -20.40 -10.69
CA ALA A 452 -55.66 -19.14 -11.01
C ALA A 452 -56.43 -18.32 -12.06
N PRO A 453 -56.41 -16.98 -11.99
CA PRO A 453 -56.62 -16.13 -13.16
C PRO A 453 -55.32 -16.00 -13.96
N GLN A 454 -55.44 -16.02 -15.29
CA GLN A 454 -54.41 -15.47 -16.18
C GLN A 454 -54.32 -13.95 -15.94
N SER A 455 -53.12 -13.38 -15.92
CA SER A 455 -52.93 -11.92 -15.92
C SER A 455 -52.15 -11.48 -17.15
N ASP A 456 -52.84 -10.76 -18.02
CA ASP A 456 -52.28 -10.01 -19.14
C ASP A 456 -51.39 -8.85 -18.67
N VAL A 457 -50.62 -8.34 -19.62
CA VAL A 457 -49.64 -7.26 -19.47
C VAL A 457 -50.27 -5.94 -19.03
N HIS A 458 -49.84 -5.38 -17.89
CA HIS A 458 -49.69 -3.94 -17.70
C HIS A 458 -48.64 -3.63 -16.62
N GLY A 459 -47.74 -2.68 -16.90
CA GLY A 459 -46.61 -2.35 -16.02
C GLY A 459 -46.99 -1.50 -14.81
N GLN A 460 -46.30 -1.71 -13.69
CA GLN A 460 -46.41 -0.83 -12.53
C GLN A 460 -45.77 0.53 -12.83
N HIS A 461 -46.56 1.59 -12.69
CA HIS A 461 -46.11 2.96 -12.94
C HIS A 461 -45.39 3.51 -11.70
N PHE A 462 -44.23 4.15 -11.92
CA PHE A 462 -43.45 4.78 -10.85
C PHE A 462 -44.14 6.10 -10.45
N ASP A 463 -44.75 6.19 -9.26
CA ASP A 463 -45.46 7.40 -8.83
C ASP A 463 -44.52 8.40 -8.15
N LEU A 464 -43.98 9.30 -8.96
CA LEU A 464 -43.09 10.38 -8.53
C LEU A 464 -43.78 11.35 -7.54
N ASN A 465 -45.11 11.48 -7.59
CA ASN A 465 -45.85 12.47 -6.80
C ASN A 465 -45.93 12.08 -5.33
N ALA A 466 -46.04 10.78 -5.04
CA ALA A 466 -45.97 10.24 -3.68
C ALA A 466 -44.62 10.54 -3.01
N ILE A 467 -43.52 10.52 -3.79
CA ILE A 467 -42.17 10.84 -3.31
C ILE A 467 -42.04 12.35 -3.04
N LEU A 468 -42.51 13.21 -3.96
CA LEU A 468 -42.44 14.66 -3.84
C LEU A 468 -43.28 15.20 -2.66
N ALA A 469 -44.45 14.60 -2.40
CA ALA A 469 -45.24 14.89 -1.21
C ALA A 469 -44.49 14.56 0.10
N GLY A 470 -43.67 13.50 0.10
CA GLY A 470 -42.80 13.14 1.22
C GLY A 470 -41.68 14.16 1.51
N PHE A 471 -41.33 15.01 0.54
CA PHE A 471 -40.40 16.13 0.70
C PHE A 471 -41.10 17.48 0.94
N GLY A 472 -42.43 17.50 1.11
CA GLY A 472 -43.19 18.71 1.42
C GLY A 472 -43.37 19.68 0.24
N ILE A 473 -43.26 19.18 -1.00
CA ILE A 473 -43.45 19.98 -2.23
C ILE A 473 -44.87 19.77 -2.74
N ASP A 474 -45.73 20.79 -2.61
CA ASP A 474 -47.10 20.79 -3.15
C ASP A 474 -47.11 21.23 -4.62
N PRO A 475 -47.50 20.36 -5.58
CA PRO A 475 -47.42 20.66 -7.01
C PRO A 475 -48.48 21.63 -7.53
N PHE A 476 -49.45 22.08 -6.72
CA PHE A 476 -50.54 22.98 -7.17
C PHE A 476 -50.41 24.45 -6.74
N LEU A 477 -49.30 24.85 -6.11
CA LEU A 477 -49.02 26.24 -5.70
C LEU A 477 -48.05 26.98 -6.64
N ALA A 478 -48.44 27.13 -7.91
CA ALA A 478 -47.77 28.03 -8.86
C ALA A 478 -48.77 29.03 -9.46
N GLN A 479 -48.62 30.31 -9.10
CA GLN A 479 -49.46 31.40 -9.61
C GLN A 479 -49.16 31.68 -11.10
N HIS A 480 -50.19 31.94 -11.89
CA HIS A 480 -50.05 32.25 -13.33
C HIS A 480 -49.26 33.55 -13.58
N ALA A 481 -48.05 33.42 -14.12
CA ALA A 481 -47.39 34.49 -14.86
C ALA A 481 -47.87 34.50 -16.33
N PRO A 482 -48.00 35.67 -16.99
CA PRO A 482 -48.39 35.74 -18.39
C PRO A 482 -47.28 35.18 -19.31
N PRO A 483 -47.64 34.62 -20.49
CA PRO A 483 -46.68 33.94 -21.35
C PRO A 483 -45.68 34.91 -21.99
N ALA A 484 -44.40 34.69 -21.72
CA ALA A 484 -43.31 35.25 -22.51
C ALA A 484 -43.27 34.55 -23.90
N PRO A 485 -42.83 35.23 -24.97
CA PRO A 485 -42.74 34.62 -26.29
C PRO A 485 -41.73 33.46 -26.28
N THR A 486 -42.15 32.33 -26.84
CA THR A 486 -41.32 31.12 -26.96
C THR A 486 -40.22 31.33 -27.99
N GLU A 487 -39.03 31.73 -27.55
CA GLU A 487 -37.82 31.47 -28.33
C GLU A 487 -37.58 29.96 -28.37
N ASN A 488 -37.46 29.41 -29.58
CA ASN A 488 -37.14 28.00 -29.80
C ASN A 488 -35.68 27.72 -29.39
N LEU A 489 -35.45 27.51 -28.09
CA LEU A 489 -34.22 26.93 -27.60
C LEU A 489 -34.05 25.53 -28.23
N PRO A 490 -32.92 25.25 -28.91
CA PRO A 490 -32.68 23.93 -29.48
C PRO A 490 -32.61 22.88 -28.35
N PRO A 491 -33.01 21.62 -28.62
CA PRO A 491 -32.94 20.56 -27.62
C PRO A 491 -31.50 20.39 -27.14
N ALA A 492 -31.35 20.14 -25.83
CA ALA A 492 -30.03 19.92 -25.23
C ALA A 492 -29.31 18.78 -25.99
N PRO A 493 -28.04 18.98 -26.42
CA PRO A 493 -27.34 18.00 -27.22
C PRO A 493 -27.14 16.70 -26.44
N SER A 494 -27.37 15.57 -27.09
CA SER A 494 -27.13 14.25 -26.51
C SER A 494 -25.65 14.06 -26.17
N LEU A 495 -25.33 13.11 -25.28
CA LEU A 495 -23.93 12.77 -24.97
C LEU A 495 -23.11 12.46 -26.24
N ALA A 496 -23.72 11.77 -27.22
CA ALA A 496 -23.08 11.50 -28.50
C ALA A 496 -22.78 12.79 -29.30
N GLN A 497 -23.69 13.77 -29.28
CA GLN A 497 -23.49 15.08 -29.93
C GLN A 497 -22.42 15.91 -29.20
N LEU A 498 -22.38 15.89 -27.87
CA LEU A 498 -21.35 16.56 -27.06
C LEU A 498 -19.95 15.98 -27.26
N LEU A 499 -19.85 14.64 -27.36
CA LEU A 499 -18.59 13.95 -27.67
C LEU A 499 -18.12 14.25 -29.11
N ALA A 500 -19.05 14.29 -30.09
CA ALA A 500 -18.74 14.65 -31.47
C ALA A 500 -18.31 16.13 -31.63
N LEU A 501 -18.79 17.03 -30.78
CA LEU A 501 -18.33 18.42 -30.73
C LEU A 501 -16.88 18.54 -30.22
N HIS A 502 -16.49 17.70 -29.25
CA HIS A 502 -15.10 17.66 -28.74
C HIS A 502 -14.11 17.09 -29.76
N THR A 503 -14.48 16.08 -30.55
CA THR A 503 -13.59 15.54 -31.59
C THR A 503 -13.38 16.51 -32.77
N ALA A 504 -14.29 17.47 -32.96
CA ALA A 504 -14.17 18.50 -33.99
C ALA A 504 -13.30 19.71 -33.59
N GLN A 505 -13.10 19.96 -32.28
CA GLN A 505 -12.33 21.13 -31.80
C GLN A 505 -10.86 20.81 -31.51
N GLY A 506 -10.09 20.52 -32.57
CA GLY A 506 -8.62 20.52 -32.54
C GLY A 506 -8.00 21.92 -32.42
N GLY A 507 -8.55 22.79 -31.56
CA GLY A 507 -8.18 24.19 -31.41
C GLY A 507 -7.23 24.44 -30.25
N THR A 508 -6.21 25.27 -30.46
CA THR A 508 -5.20 25.62 -29.46
C THR A 508 -5.78 26.39 -28.27
N TYR A 509 -5.74 25.81 -27.08
CA TYR A 509 -6.00 26.55 -25.84
C TYR A 509 -4.77 27.40 -25.46
N SER A 510 -4.95 28.71 -25.34
CA SER A 510 -3.94 29.63 -24.84
C SER A 510 -3.77 29.46 -23.34
N VAL A 511 -2.63 28.91 -22.90
CA VAL A 511 -2.28 28.80 -21.48
C VAL A 511 -2.07 30.20 -20.89
N PRO A 512 -2.78 30.63 -19.82
CA PRO A 512 -2.49 31.89 -19.15
C PRO A 512 -1.14 31.80 -18.42
N PRO A 513 -0.33 32.88 -18.38
CA PRO A 513 0.99 32.84 -17.77
C PRO A 513 0.90 32.56 -16.25
N PRO A 514 1.87 31.84 -15.67
CA PRO A 514 1.91 31.58 -14.24
C PRO A 514 2.05 32.90 -13.45
N PRO A 515 1.54 32.98 -12.21
CA PRO A 515 1.70 34.16 -11.37
C PRO A 515 3.20 34.42 -11.10
N PRO A 516 3.60 35.70 -10.98
CA PRO A 516 5.01 36.06 -10.89
C PRO A 516 5.68 35.53 -9.63
N VAL A 517 6.78 34.81 -9.81
CA VAL A 517 7.66 34.35 -8.73
C VAL A 517 8.33 35.57 -8.08
N VAL A 518 8.09 35.77 -6.78
CA VAL A 518 8.72 36.86 -6.02
C VAL A 518 10.18 36.49 -5.72
N HIS A 519 11.08 36.85 -6.63
CA HIS A 519 12.51 36.86 -6.34
C HIS A 519 12.88 38.07 -5.50
N ALA A 520 13.12 37.86 -4.21
CA ALA A 520 13.79 38.84 -3.37
C ALA A 520 15.27 38.92 -3.73
N GLN A 521 15.74 40.05 -4.29
CA GLN A 521 17.17 40.33 -4.40
C GLN A 521 17.49 41.83 -4.59
N SER A 522 18.74 42.17 -4.26
CA SER A 522 19.40 43.49 -4.32
C SER A 522 18.97 44.51 -3.25
N ALA A 523 19.86 45.38 -2.75
CA ALA A 523 21.32 45.34 -2.63
C ALA A 523 21.76 46.42 -1.63
N SER A 524 22.93 46.28 -1.00
CA SER A 524 23.54 47.38 -0.23
C SER A 524 25.02 47.57 -0.57
N GLN A 525 25.26 48.47 -1.52
CA GLN A 525 26.51 49.23 -1.59
C GLN A 525 26.15 50.67 -1.93
N HIS A 526 26.52 51.60 -1.06
CA HIS A 526 27.19 52.86 -1.43
C HIS A 526 27.71 53.55 -0.16
N SER A 527 28.83 54.24 -0.29
CA SER A 527 29.53 54.88 0.81
C SER A 527 29.74 56.38 0.57
N ALA A 528 29.97 57.08 1.67
CA ALA A 528 30.72 58.34 1.78
C ALA A 528 30.02 59.71 1.55
N LYS A 529 30.06 60.49 2.65
CA LYS A 529 30.40 61.94 2.79
C LYS A 529 29.29 63.00 2.93
N ARG A 530 29.23 63.54 4.17
CA ARG A 530 29.20 64.97 4.60
C ARG A 530 27.98 65.84 4.18
N ALA A 531 27.50 66.81 4.98
CA ALA A 531 27.95 67.37 6.27
C ALA A 531 26.80 68.13 7.00
N ARG A 532 26.97 68.43 8.32
CA ARG A 532 26.51 69.61 9.12
C ARG A 532 25.05 70.13 8.94
N THR A 533 24.22 70.57 9.91
CA THR A 533 24.21 70.88 11.37
C THR A 533 22.77 71.40 11.69
N ALA A 534 22.18 71.49 12.90
CA ALA A 534 22.40 71.01 14.28
C ALA A 534 21.19 71.44 15.16
N LYS A 535 21.18 71.11 16.48
CA LYS A 535 20.27 71.60 17.57
C LYS A 535 18.82 71.05 17.56
N SER A 536 18.42 70.29 18.59
CA SER A 536 17.61 70.65 19.81
C SER A 536 16.13 70.95 19.49
N SER A 537 15.09 70.54 20.22
CA SER A 537 14.84 70.00 21.59
C SER A 537 13.53 69.16 21.53
N GLY A 538 12.99 68.40 22.50
CA GLY A 538 13.03 68.38 23.97
C GLY A 538 11.59 68.51 24.53
N PHE A 539 11.26 67.79 25.62
CA PHE A 539 9.93 67.66 26.30
C PHE A 539 8.87 66.82 25.54
N THR A 540 8.20 65.77 26.06
CA THR A 540 7.59 65.38 27.37
C THR A 540 6.30 66.07 27.76
N GLU A 541 5.21 65.30 27.87
CA GLU A 541 4.16 65.53 28.88
C GLU A 541 3.35 64.25 29.18
N THR A 542 2.92 64.15 30.44
CA THR A 542 2.13 63.12 31.15
C THR A 542 1.57 63.79 32.42
N PRO A 543 0.58 63.27 33.18
CA PRO A 543 -0.39 62.18 32.94
C PRO A 543 -1.84 62.63 33.33
N ASP A 544 -2.62 61.72 33.94
CA ASP A 544 -3.83 61.88 34.79
C ASP A 544 -5.21 61.70 34.13
N ALA A 545 -6.27 61.21 34.80
CA ALA A 545 -6.42 60.27 35.93
C ALA A 545 -7.93 59.93 36.15
N ALA A 546 -8.22 58.96 37.03
CA ALA A 546 -9.48 58.71 37.75
C ALA A 546 -10.65 57.92 37.09
N SER A 547 -11.07 56.87 37.81
CA SER A 547 -12.37 56.14 37.75
C SER A 547 -13.34 56.76 38.81
N PRO A 548 -14.40 56.12 39.42
CA PRO A 548 -14.93 54.73 39.36
C PRO A 548 -16.48 54.54 39.38
N LEU A 549 -16.96 53.28 39.24
CA LEU A 549 -18.02 52.53 40.00
C LEU A 549 -18.49 51.28 39.18
N SER A 550 -18.31 50.04 39.66
CA SER A 550 -19.28 49.14 40.36
C SER A 550 -20.44 48.60 39.47
N THR A 551 -20.85 47.33 39.45
CA THR A 551 -20.88 46.26 40.49
C THR A 551 -20.84 44.81 39.95
N GLU A 552 -20.20 43.92 40.70
CA GLU A 552 -20.53 42.51 41.06
C GLU A 552 -21.03 41.45 40.03
N GLY A 553 -20.43 40.25 40.11
CA GLY A 553 -20.86 39.01 39.47
C GLY A 553 -19.88 37.86 39.75
N ASP A 554 -20.15 37.04 40.76
CA ASP A 554 -19.25 36.01 41.33
C ASP A 554 -19.22 34.68 40.54
N GLN A 555 -18.02 34.08 40.38
CA GLN A 555 -17.83 32.64 40.12
C GLN A 555 -16.36 32.15 40.21
N THR A 556 -16.02 31.62 41.39
CA THR A 556 -15.16 30.43 41.63
C THR A 556 -13.94 30.15 40.73
N GLU A 557 -12.74 30.35 41.28
CA GLU A 557 -11.48 29.84 40.73
C GLU A 557 -11.34 28.31 40.87
N HIS A 558 -11.08 27.59 39.77
CA HIS A 558 -10.47 26.26 39.79
C HIS A 558 -9.00 26.34 39.35
N TYR A 559 -8.08 26.24 40.31
CA TYR A 559 -6.64 26.10 40.05
C TYR A 559 -6.36 24.78 39.32
N ILE A 560 -6.06 24.85 38.02
CA ILE A 560 -5.46 23.74 37.27
C ILE A 560 -3.94 23.84 37.44
N ASN A 561 -3.37 22.91 38.21
CA ASN A 561 -1.91 22.77 38.30
C ASN A 561 -1.33 22.42 36.91
N PRO A 562 -0.28 23.12 36.44
CA PRO A 562 0.40 22.73 35.21
C PRO A 562 1.11 21.38 35.42
N LEU A 563 0.75 20.39 34.61
CA LEU A 563 1.33 19.04 34.67
C LEU A 563 2.85 19.08 34.46
N SER A 564 3.57 18.24 35.20
CA SER A 564 5.01 18.14 35.07
C SER A 564 5.41 17.55 33.70
N ALA A 565 6.55 17.99 33.16
CA ALA A 565 7.08 17.47 31.88
C ALA A 565 7.34 15.95 31.91
N ALA A 566 7.46 15.34 33.10
CA ALA A 566 7.58 13.90 33.27
C ALA A 566 6.24 13.17 33.06
N GLU A 567 5.12 13.73 33.51
CA GLU A 567 3.78 13.15 33.33
C GLU A 567 3.29 13.24 31.89
N ASP A 568 3.55 14.36 31.23
CA ASP A 568 3.23 14.54 29.81
C ASP A 568 4.05 13.59 28.91
N LYS A 569 5.31 13.33 29.27
CA LYS A 569 6.12 12.28 28.63
C LYS A 569 5.57 10.87 28.93
N ARG A 570 5.05 10.61 30.13
CA ARG A 570 4.47 9.30 30.49
C ARG A 570 3.22 9.02 29.66
N ARG A 571 2.31 9.99 29.52
CA ARG A 571 1.10 9.87 28.69
C ARG A 571 1.42 9.67 27.21
N ARG A 572 2.40 10.40 26.66
CA ARG A 572 2.84 10.22 25.26
C ARG A 572 3.44 8.83 24.98
N ASN A 573 3.99 8.16 25.99
CA ASN A 573 4.47 6.78 25.91
C ASN A 573 3.40 5.71 26.23
N THR A 574 2.16 6.11 26.54
CA THR A 574 1.01 5.19 26.74
C THR A 574 -0.01 5.29 25.61
N ALA A 575 0.12 6.32 24.75
CA ALA A 575 -0.68 6.52 23.54
C ALA A 575 0.04 6.08 22.25
N ALA A 576 1.20 5.43 22.39
CA ALA A 576 2.04 4.85 21.33
C ALA A 576 2.45 3.43 21.74
#